data_AF-A0A0G1AVF9-F1
#
_entry.id   AF-A0A0G1AVF9-F1
#
_cell.length_a   1.000
_cell.length_b   1.000
_cell.length_c   1.000
_cell.angle_alpha   90.00
_cell.angle_beta   90.00
_cell.angle_gamma   90.00
#
_symmetry.space_group_name_H-M   'P 1'
#
loop_
_entity.id
_entity.type
_entity.pdbx_description
1 polymer ?
#
loop_
_entity_poly.entity_id
_entity_poly.type
_entity_poly.pdbx_seq_one_letter_code
_entity_poly.pdbx_strand_id
1 'polypeptide(L)' 'MFNKAVLKIIRTYQNVFSFDRGIFANRAPVCRFSPTCSQYTYEAIEKFGIIKGIFFGIKRVLRCHPWNKGGFDPVNK' A
#
# COMPACT_ATOMS: atom_id res chain seq x y z
N MET A 1 -6.76 15.77 11.89
CA MET A 1 -6.24 15.07 13.09
C MET A 1 -6.60 13.57 13.10
N PHE A 2 -7.79 13.14 12.66
CA PHE A 2 -8.18 11.71 12.60
C PHE A 2 -7.28 10.80 11.73
N ASN A 3 -6.78 11.29 10.59
CA ASN A 3 -6.01 10.47 9.65
C ASN A 3 -4.67 9.97 10.21
N LYS A 4 -4.01 10.73 11.10
CA LYS A 4 -2.67 10.35 11.62
C LYS A 4 -2.72 9.16 12.58
N ALA A 5 -3.79 9.03 13.37
CA ALA A 5 -3.95 7.90 14.30
C ALA A 5 -4.17 6.59 13.54
N VAL A 6 -5.02 6.61 12.51
CA VAL A 6 -5.28 5.46 11.63
C VAL A 6 -4.03 5.09 10.84
N LEU A 7 -3.32 6.09 10.28
CA LEU A 7 -2.05 5.85 9.60
C LEU A 7 -1.00 5.24 10.53
N LYS A 8 -0.97 5.63 11.82
CA LYS A 8 -0.04 5.06 12.81
C LYS A 8 -0.36 3.60 13.10
N ILE A 9 -1.64 3.23 13.20
CA ILE A 9 -2.08 1.83 13.36
C ILE A 9 -1.68 0.99 12.13
N ILE A 10 -1.93 1.52 10.93
CA ILE A 10 -1.54 0.87 9.67
C ILE A 10 -0.02 0.71 9.61
N ARG A 11 0.76 1.69 10.07
CA ARG A 11 2.23 1.63 10.07
C ARG A 11 2.78 0.63 11.09
N THR A 12 2.17 0.55 12.28
CA THR A 12 2.52 -0.47 13.29
C THR A 12 2.21 -1.87 12.75
N TYR A 13 1.05 -2.06 12.12
CA TYR A 13 0.73 -3.33 11.44
C TYR A 13 1.73 -3.63 10.31
N GLN A 14 2.09 -2.61 9.51
CA GLN A 14 3.05 -2.75 8.41
C GLN A 14 4.43 -3.22 8.87
N ASN A 15 4.89 -2.76 10.04
CA ASN A 15 6.21 -3.09 10.56
C ASN A 15 6.26 -4.43 11.31
N VAL A 16 5.15 -4.89 11.88
CA VAL A 16 5.12 -6.11 12.70
C VAL A 16 4.71 -7.33 11.86
N PHE A 17 3.69 -7.18 11.00
CA PHE A 17 3.04 -8.31 10.32
C PHE A 17 3.19 -8.33 8.81
N SER A 18 3.59 -7.21 8.17
CA SER A 18 3.54 -7.13 6.71
C SER A 18 4.71 -7.84 6.05
N PHE A 19 4.38 -8.64 5.06
CA PHE A 19 5.29 -9.51 4.32
C PHE A 19 6.30 -8.75 3.43
N ASP A 20 6.13 -7.44 3.27
CA ASP A 20 6.97 -6.54 2.47
C ASP A 20 8.04 -5.77 3.27
N ARG A 21 7.89 -5.62 4.60
CA ARG A 21 8.86 -4.91 5.48
C ARG A 21 9.03 -5.50 6.89
N GLY A 22 8.17 -6.43 7.31
CA GLY A 22 8.14 -7.00 8.66
C GLY A 22 8.98 -8.26 8.83
N ILE A 23 8.78 -8.94 9.96
CA ILE A 23 9.55 -10.14 10.37
C ILE A 23 9.48 -11.29 9.34
N PHE A 24 8.43 -11.34 8.52
CA PHE A 24 8.25 -12.34 7.46
C PHE A 24 8.61 -11.81 6.05
N ALA A 25 9.50 -10.82 5.96
CA ALA A 25 9.90 -10.20 4.70
C ALA A 25 10.49 -11.24 3.73
N ASN A 26 9.67 -11.76 2.83
CA ASN A 26 10.10 -12.62 1.75
C ASN A 26 10.46 -11.73 0.56
N ARG A 27 11.68 -11.83 0.03
CA ARG A 27 12.19 -10.96 -1.07
C ARG A 27 11.52 -11.22 -2.43
N ALA A 28 10.46 -12.02 -2.47
CA ALA A 28 9.64 -12.17 -3.67
C ALA A 28 8.81 -10.88 -3.87
N PRO A 29 8.80 -10.28 -5.07
CA PRO A 29 8.00 -9.09 -5.34
C PRO A 29 6.51 -9.46 -5.34
N VAL A 30 5.88 -9.44 -4.16
CA VAL A 30 4.43 -9.61 -4.00
C VAL A 30 3.69 -8.48 -4.71
N CYS A 31 4.28 -7.28 -4.71
CA CYS A 31 3.78 -6.15 -5.47
C CYS A 31 4.52 -6.02 -6.80
N ARG A 32 3.77 -6.05 -7.91
CA ARG A 32 4.31 -5.78 -9.26
C ARG A 32 4.49 -4.30 -9.57
N PHE A 33 3.83 -3.43 -8.81
CA PHE A 33 3.95 -1.99 -8.98
C PHE A 33 4.85 -1.38 -7.93
N SER A 34 5.59 -0.35 -8.32
CA SER A 34 6.41 0.49 -7.43
C SER A 34 5.79 1.90 -7.35
N PRO A 35 5.57 2.47 -6.15
CA PRO A 35 5.72 1.84 -4.84
C PRO A 35 4.70 0.69 -4.61
N THR A 36 4.97 -0.15 -3.61
CA THR A 36 4.16 -1.33 -3.24
C THR A 36 2.70 -0.96 -2.99
N CYS A 37 1.77 -1.92 -3.11
CA CYS A 37 0.35 -1.66 -2.87
C CYS A 37 0.06 -1.14 -1.46
N SER A 38 0.79 -1.63 -0.44
CA SER A 38 0.72 -1.17 0.95
C SER A 38 1.16 0.29 1.10
N GLN A 39 2.31 0.64 0.50
CA GLN A 39 2.87 1.99 0.50
C GLN A 39 1.98 2.97 -0.29
N TYR A 40 1.49 2.56 -1.46
CA TYR A 40 0.54 3.34 -2.26
C TYR A 40 -0.75 3.62 -1.49
N THR A 41 -1.26 2.62 -0.76
CA THR A 41 -2.47 2.80 0.05
C THR A 41 -2.22 3.77 1.21
N TYR A 42 -1.06 3.69 1.86
CA TYR A 42 -0.66 4.63 2.91
C TYR A 42 -0.61 6.07 2.37
N GLU A 43 0.09 6.29 1.27
CA GLU A 43 0.22 7.62 0.63
C GLU A 43 -1.13 8.13 0.12
N ALA A 44 -1.99 7.26 -0.41
CA ALA A 44 -3.32 7.63 -0.86
C ALA A 44 -4.26 8.01 0.31
N ILE A 45 -4.16 7.31 1.46
CA ILE A 45 -4.90 7.68 2.68
C ILE A 45 -4.38 9.02 3.23
N GLU A 46 -3.07 9.25 3.18
CA GLU A 46 -2.46 10.50 3.62
C GLU A 46 -2.89 11.70 2.76
N LYS A 47 -2.94 11.54 1.43
CA LYS A 47 -3.31 12.60 0.49
C LYS A 47 -4.83 12.81 0.34
N PHE A 48 -5.62 11.74 0.22
CA PHE A 48 -7.06 11.83 -0.10
C PHE A 48 -8.01 11.48 1.06
N GLY A 49 -7.46 11.07 2.22
CA GLY A 49 -8.24 10.57 3.35
C GLY A 49 -8.57 9.08 3.25
N ILE A 50 -9.11 8.52 4.33
CA ILE A 50 -9.26 7.07 4.52
C ILE A 50 -10.14 6.43 3.44
N ILE A 51 -11.32 6.98 3.15
CA ILE A 51 -12.28 6.39 2.21
C ILE A 51 -11.70 6.32 0.79
N LYS A 52 -11.20 7.46 0.27
CA LYS A 52 -10.59 7.52 -1.06
C LYS A 52 -9.29 6.74 -1.13
N GLY A 53 -8.46 6.79 -0.08
CA GLY A 53 -7.21 6.06 0.00
C GLY A 53 -7.40 4.55 -0.03
N ILE A 54 -8.37 4.02 0.71
CA ILE A 54 -8.75 2.59 0.67
C ILE A 54 -9.27 2.22 -0.72
N PHE A 55 -10.14 3.02 -1.32
CA PHE A 55 -10.65 2.77 -2.67
C PHE A 55 -9.51 2.68 -3.71
N PHE A 56 -8.56 3.62 -3.68
CA PHE A 56 -7.40 3.60 -4.56
C PHE A 56 -6.46 2.42 -4.28
N GLY A 57 -6.27 2.07 -3.01
CA GLY A 57 -5.50 0.90 -2.57
C GLY A 57 -6.10 -0.41 -3.08
N ILE A 58 -7.38 -0.65 -2.84
CA ILE A 58 -8.11 -1.85 -3.30
C ILE A 58 -8.06 -1.95 -4.83
N LYS A 59 -8.34 -0.85 -5.54
CA LYS A 59 -8.25 -0.81 -7.01
C LYS A 59 -6.85 -1.15 -7.53
N ARG A 60 -5.80 -0.87 -6.76
CA ARG A 60 -4.41 -1.23 -7.12
C ARG A 60 -4.09 -2.68 -6.79
N VAL A 61 -4.52 -3.18 -5.64
CA VAL A 61 -4.38 -4.60 -5.26
C VAL A 61 -5.06 -5.51 -6.28
N LEU A 62 -6.27 -5.17 -6.72
CA LEU A 62 -6.99 -5.91 -7.76
C LEU A 62 -6.23 -5.92 -9.11
N ARG A 63 -5.49 -4.85 -9.42
CA ARG A 63 -4.63 -4.79 -10.61
C ARG A 63 -3.30 -5.52 -10.43
N CYS A 64 -2.92 -5.84 -9.20
CA CYS A 64 -1.65 -6.49 -8.86
C CYS A 64 -1.78 -8.01 -9.00
N HIS A 65 -1.91 -8.50 -10.24
CA HIS A 65 -1.97 -9.91 -10.58
C HIS A 65 -0.71 -10.35 -11.36
N PRO A 66 -0.33 -11.64 -11.35
CA PRO A 66 0.88 -12.15 -12.01
C PRO A 66 0.88 -12.05 -13.55
N TRP A 67 -0.22 -11.66 -14.16
CA TRP A 67 -0.30 -11.37 -15.59
C TRP A 67 -0.12 -9.90 -15.94
N ASN A 68 0.00 -9.02 -14.93
CA ASN A 68 0.24 -7.61 -15.18
C ASN A 68 1.74 -7.35 -15.32
N LYS A 69 2.17 -6.54 -16.28
CA LYS A 69 3.60 -6.19 -16.46
C LYS A 69 4.15 -5.42 -15.25
N GLY A 70 3.29 -4.85 -14.41
CA GLY A 70 3.72 -4.00 -13.31
C GLY A 70 4.29 -2.68 -13.84
N GLY A 71 4.92 -1.89 -12.98
CA GLY A 71 5.53 -0.61 -13.36
C GLY A 71 5.54 0.42 -12.24
N PHE A 72 6.05 1.61 -12.55
CA PHE A 72 6.06 2.74 -11.63
C PHE A 72 4.72 3.50 -11.72
N ASP A 73 3.95 3.52 -10.64
CA ASP A 73 2.66 4.25 -10.57
C ASP A 73 2.54 4.91 -9.17
N PRO A 74 3.18 6.08 -8.98
CA PRO A 74 3.14 6.81 -7.71
C PRO A 74 1.76 7.42 -7.46
N VAL A 75 1.47 7.78 -6.21
CA VAL A 75 0.22 8.47 -5.85
C VAL A 75 0.24 9.92 -6.35
N ASN A 76 -0.05 10.13 -7.64
CA ASN A 76 -0.10 11.43 -8.32
C ASN A 76 -1.48 11.74 -8.95
N LYS A 77 -2.57 11.25 -8.35
CA LYS A 77 -3.93 11.49 -8.84
C LYS A 77 -4.58 12.74 -8.28
#